data_AF-A0A968T8V7-F1
#
_entry.id   AF-A0A968T8V7-F1
#
_cell.length_a   1.000
_cell.length_b   1.000
_cell.length_c   1.000
_cell.angle_alpha   90.00
_cell.angle_beta   90.00
_cell.angle_gamma   90.00
#
_symmetry.space_group_name_H-M   'P 1'
#
loop_
_entity.id
_entity.type
_entity.pdbx_description
1 polymer ?
#
loop_
_entity_poly.entity_id
_entity_poly.type
_entity_poly.pdbx_seq_one_letter_code
_entity_poly.pdbx_strand_id
1 'polypeptide(L)'
;GRRTLGYRVATPVFDGASEDQIKEALVNAGLPADGKVTLYDGRTGNSFDHPVTVGYAYMLKLAHLVEDKIHARSTGPYSLVTQQPLGGKAQFGGQRFGEMEVWALEAYGAAYILQEMLTVKSDDVVGRVKTYEAIVKGEPIQEAGVPESFKVLIKELQSLGLSVEVLTEDERTVELTDDIDGDMAALDGINLSGMERGEF
;
A
#
# COMPACT_ATOMS: atom_id res chain seq x y z
N GLY A 1 -24.21 11.78 34.51
CA GLY A 1 -23.73 10.47 34.01
C GLY A 1 -23.05 9.68 35.12
N ARG A 2 -21.72 9.61 35.20
CA ARG A 2 -21.02 8.89 36.29
C ARG A 2 -20.50 9.81 37.42
N ARG A 3 -20.31 11.12 37.16
CA ARG A 3 -19.79 12.08 38.15
C ARG A 3 -20.85 12.87 38.93
N THR A 4 -22.07 13.03 38.41
CA THR A 4 -23.14 13.78 39.10
C THR A 4 -23.91 12.94 40.13
N LEU A 5 -24.12 11.64 39.87
CA LEU A 5 -24.91 10.76 40.74
C LEU A 5 -24.15 9.48 41.20
N GLY A 6 -22.96 9.20 40.67
CA GLY A 6 -22.07 8.14 41.19
C GLY A 6 -22.49 6.68 41.00
N TYR A 7 -23.62 6.38 40.32
CA TYR A 7 -24.12 5.01 40.15
C TYR A 7 -23.78 4.40 38.77
N ARG A 8 -23.79 3.05 38.71
CA ARG A 8 -23.67 2.27 37.47
C ARG A 8 -25.08 1.94 36.99
N VAL A 9 -25.33 2.10 35.69
CA VAL A 9 -26.61 1.77 35.05
C VAL A 9 -26.44 0.47 34.29
N ALA A 10 -27.39 -0.45 34.46
CA ALA A 10 -27.52 -1.64 33.64
C ALA A 10 -28.83 -1.53 32.88
N THR A 11 -28.76 -1.74 31.56
CA THR A 11 -29.91 -1.64 30.67
C THR A 11 -30.00 -2.95 29.90
N PRO A 12 -30.92 -3.86 30.28
CA PRO A 12 -31.12 -5.13 29.59
C PRO A 12 -31.42 -4.93 28.09
N VAL A 13 -31.07 -5.93 27.28
CA VAL A 13 -31.20 -5.86 25.82
C VAL A 13 -32.67 -5.73 25.37
N PHE A 14 -33.60 -6.40 26.06
CA PHE A 14 -35.01 -6.45 25.69
C PHE A 14 -35.95 -5.69 26.64
N ASP A 15 -35.44 -5.18 27.75
CA ASP A 15 -36.18 -4.38 28.73
C ASP A 15 -35.32 -3.19 29.14
N GLY A 16 -35.07 -2.32 28.16
CA GLY A 16 -34.18 -1.18 28.30
C GLY A 16 -34.83 0.01 29.00
N ALA A 17 -34.02 1.01 29.32
CA ALA A 17 -34.50 2.26 29.91
C ALA A 17 -35.32 3.02 28.86
N SER A 18 -36.55 3.40 29.21
CA SER A 18 -37.40 4.20 28.34
C SER A 18 -36.93 5.65 28.26
N GLU A 19 -37.35 6.38 27.22
CA GLU A 19 -37.00 7.79 27.04
C GLU A 19 -37.45 8.65 28.24
N ASP A 20 -38.65 8.39 28.77
CA ASP A 20 -39.19 9.12 29.92
C ASP A 20 -38.35 8.87 31.19
N GLN A 21 -37.92 7.63 31.41
CA GLN A 21 -37.03 7.28 32.52
C GLN A 21 -35.65 7.99 32.38
N ILE A 22 -35.15 8.12 31.15
CA ILE A 22 -33.89 8.84 30.89
C ILE A 22 -34.06 10.34 31.17
N LYS A 23 -35.14 10.96 30.71
CA LYS A 23 -35.45 12.38 30.97
C LYS A 23 -35.59 12.67 32.46
N GLU A 24 -36.34 11.82 33.17
CA GLU A 24 -36.51 11.94 34.62
C GLU A 24 -35.17 11.81 35.36
N ALA A 25 -34.33 10.84 34.96
CA ALA A 25 -32.99 10.68 35.51
C ALA A 25 -32.08 11.88 35.23
N LEU A 26 -32.19 12.52 34.06
CA LEU A 26 -31.45 13.75 33.74
C LEU A 26 -31.90 14.92 34.63
N VAL A 27 -33.20 15.12 34.81
CA VAL A 27 -33.76 16.17 35.67
C VAL A 27 -33.36 15.95 37.13
N ASN A 28 -33.45 14.71 37.63
CA ASN A 28 -33.01 14.34 38.99
C ASN A 28 -31.50 14.55 39.18
N ALA A 29 -30.71 14.50 38.10
CA ALA A 29 -29.28 14.81 38.11
C ALA A 29 -28.97 16.32 38.01
N GLY A 30 -29.99 17.18 37.93
CA GLY A 30 -29.84 18.63 37.70
C GLY A 30 -29.39 18.97 36.27
N LEU A 31 -29.64 18.09 35.30
CA LEU A 31 -29.28 18.27 33.90
C LEU A 31 -30.53 18.56 33.04
N PRO A 32 -30.37 19.25 31.89
CA PRO A 32 -31.46 19.46 30.94
C PRO A 32 -32.08 18.14 30.48
N ALA A 33 -33.41 18.09 30.39
CA ALA A 33 -34.15 16.89 30.01
C ALA A 33 -33.83 16.42 28.58
N ASP A 34 -33.41 17.33 27.70
CA ASP A 34 -32.99 17.02 26.33
C ASP A 34 -31.50 16.61 26.22
N GLY A 35 -30.77 16.60 27.33
CA GLY A 35 -29.35 16.24 27.39
C GLY A 35 -28.43 17.22 26.67
N LYS A 36 -28.90 18.43 26.35
CA LYS A 36 -28.12 19.46 25.65
C LYS A 36 -27.61 20.52 26.60
N VAL A 37 -26.42 21.06 26.32
CA VAL A 37 -25.80 22.15 27.09
C VAL A 37 -25.15 23.16 26.16
N THR A 38 -25.02 24.41 26.62
CA THR A 38 -24.24 25.42 25.91
C THR A 38 -22.76 25.11 26.04
N LEU A 39 -22.10 24.84 24.91
CA LEU A 39 -20.65 24.69 24.84
C LEU A 39 -20.00 26.01 24.42
N TYR A 40 -18.73 26.15 24.76
CA TYR A 40 -17.89 27.29 24.39
C TYR A 40 -16.69 26.78 23.58
N ASP A 41 -16.31 27.50 22.52
CA ASP A 41 -15.11 27.16 21.73
C ASP A 41 -13.87 27.44 22.58
N GLY A 42 -13.08 26.39 22.86
CA GLY A 42 -11.86 26.48 23.67
C GLY A 42 -10.74 27.33 23.06
N ARG A 43 -10.85 27.73 21.79
CA ARG A 43 -9.87 28.62 21.12
C ARG A 43 -10.23 30.09 21.24
N THR A 44 -11.53 30.44 21.22
CA THR A 44 -12.00 31.84 21.15
C THR A 44 -12.74 32.30 22.40
N GLY A 45 -13.33 31.37 23.17
CA GLY A 45 -14.16 31.68 24.34
C GLY A 45 -15.62 32.00 24.02
N ASN A 46 -16.01 32.06 22.75
CA ASN A 46 -17.40 32.32 22.36
C ASN A 46 -18.29 31.07 22.52
N SER A 47 -19.57 31.27 22.82
CA SER A 47 -20.56 30.19 22.84
C SER A 47 -20.88 29.71 21.43
N PHE A 48 -21.19 28.43 21.27
CA PHE A 48 -21.81 27.94 20.03
C PHE A 48 -23.25 28.44 19.89
N ASP A 49 -23.71 28.62 18.64
CA ASP A 49 -25.04 29.20 18.33
C ASP A 49 -26.21 28.35 18.83
N HIS A 50 -26.00 27.03 18.98
CA HIS A 50 -27.02 26.08 19.40
C HIS A 50 -26.52 25.18 20.53
N PRO A 51 -27.43 24.75 21.44
CA PRO A 51 -27.07 23.83 22.51
C PRO A 51 -26.72 22.46 21.95
N VAL A 52 -25.65 21.86 22.47
CA VAL A 52 -25.05 20.63 21.95
C VAL A 52 -25.32 19.47 22.90
N THR A 53 -25.68 18.31 22.36
CA THR A 53 -25.83 17.08 23.16
C THR A 53 -24.48 16.62 23.66
N VAL A 54 -24.32 16.54 24.99
CA VAL A 54 -23.09 16.10 25.63
C VAL A 54 -23.40 14.91 26.52
N GLY A 55 -22.65 13.84 26.35
CA GLY A 55 -22.89 12.59 27.06
C GLY A 55 -21.63 11.76 27.22
N TYR A 56 -21.80 10.64 27.92
CA TYR A 56 -20.75 9.65 28.10
C TYR A 56 -21.05 8.45 27.21
N ALA A 57 -20.31 8.31 26.12
CA ALA A 57 -20.33 7.12 25.30
C ALA A 57 -19.26 6.13 25.79
N TYR A 58 -19.61 4.84 25.84
CA TYR A 58 -18.61 3.80 26.05
C TYR A 58 -17.89 3.54 24.74
N MET A 59 -16.60 3.87 24.69
CA MET A 59 -15.77 3.74 23.49
C MET A 59 -14.78 2.58 23.65
N LEU A 60 -14.61 1.80 22.59
CA LEU A 60 -13.61 0.75 22.49
C LEU A 60 -12.53 1.15 21.50
N LYS A 61 -11.27 0.87 21.84
CA LYS A 61 -10.13 0.96 20.92
C LYS A 61 -9.92 -0.41 20.29
N LEU A 62 -10.11 -0.51 18.97
CA LEU A 62 -9.83 -1.74 18.23
C LEU A 62 -8.32 -1.95 18.07
N ALA A 63 -7.91 -3.20 17.88
CA ALA A 63 -6.50 -3.58 17.70
C ALA A 63 -5.88 -3.08 16.38
N HIS A 64 -6.62 -2.39 15.52
CA HIS A 64 -6.15 -1.88 14.24
C HIS A 64 -5.33 -0.59 14.39
N LEU A 65 -4.13 -0.72 14.94
CA LEU A 65 -3.21 0.41 15.13
C LEU A 65 -2.54 0.77 13.81
N VAL A 66 -2.31 2.08 13.61
CA VAL A 66 -1.61 2.59 12.42
C VAL A 66 -0.15 2.11 12.38
N GLU A 67 0.47 1.96 13.55
CA GLU A 67 1.85 1.48 13.72
C GLU A 67 2.06 0.11 13.04
N ASP A 68 1.07 -0.78 13.14
CA ASP A 68 1.12 -2.11 12.51
C ASP A 68 0.89 -2.05 10.99
N LYS A 69 0.29 -0.97 10.49
CA LYS A 69 -0.11 -0.81 9.07
C LYS A 69 0.88 -0.03 8.23
N ILE A 70 1.77 0.76 8.83
CA ILE A 70 2.80 1.50 8.10
C ILE A 70 3.78 0.49 7.48
N HIS A 71 4.02 0.62 6.18
CA HIS A 71 4.99 -0.15 5.41
C HIS A 71 5.50 0.69 4.24
N ALA A 72 6.80 0.68 4.01
CA ALA A 72 7.43 1.35 2.88
C ALA A 72 8.60 0.50 2.38
N ARG A 73 8.80 0.53 1.06
CA ARG A 73 9.88 -0.19 0.38
C ARG A 73 10.51 0.71 -0.66
N SER A 74 11.85 0.74 -0.70
CA SER A 74 12.63 1.30 -1.80
C SER A 74 13.20 0.17 -2.65
N THR A 75 14.13 -0.60 -2.11
CA THR A 75 14.69 -1.83 -2.68
C THR A 75 14.54 -2.97 -1.66
N GLY A 76 14.71 -4.22 -2.08
CA GLY A 76 14.49 -5.38 -1.21
C GLY A 76 14.60 -6.69 -1.98
N PRO A 77 14.20 -7.83 -1.37
CA PRO A 77 14.31 -9.13 -2.02
C PRO A 77 13.34 -9.28 -3.20
N TYR A 78 13.76 -10.11 -4.15
CA TYR A 78 13.03 -10.44 -5.39
C TYR A 78 12.82 -11.95 -5.51
N SER A 79 11.80 -12.34 -6.26
CA SER A 79 11.52 -13.73 -6.62
C SER A 79 12.63 -14.30 -7.50
N LEU A 80 13.03 -15.54 -7.28
CA LEU A 80 14.06 -16.21 -8.10
C LEU A 80 13.62 -16.41 -9.56
N VAL A 81 12.34 -16.72 -9.76
CA VAL A 81 11.82 -17.10 -11.08
C VAL A 81 11.44 -15.87 -11.89
N THR A 82 10.58 -15.01 -11.34
CA THR A 82 10.02 -13.87 -12.08
C THR A 82 10.80 -12.59 -11.88
N GLN A 83 11.81 -12.57 -11.01
CA GLN A 83 12.59 -11.37 -10.66
C GLN A 83 11.76 -10.18 -10.14
N GLN A 84 10.49 -10.40 -9.77
CA GLN A 84 9.59 -9.39 -9.21
C GLN A 84 9.77 -9.22 -7.69
N PRO A 85 9.48 -8.03 -7.14
CA PRO A 85 9.41 -7.81 -5.70
C PRO A 85 8.59 -8.87 -4.95
N LEU A 86 9.12 -9.41 -3.85
CA LEU A 86 8.34 -10.30 -2.97
C LEU A 86 7.10 -9.60 -2.40
N GLY A 87 6.12 -10.37 -1.93
CA GLY A 87 4.88 -9.85 -1.35
C GLY A 87 4.92 -9.77 0.18
N GLY A 88 4.21 -8.79 0.74
CA GLY A 88 3.91 -8.71 2.17
C GLY A 88 4.94 -7.99 3.04
N LYS A 89 4.45 -7.35 4.12
CA LYS A 89 5.27 -6.53 5.05
C LYS A 89 6.43 -7.32 5.69
N ALA A 90 6.21 -8.59 6.02
CA ALA A 90 7.21 -9.43 6.70
C ALA A 90 8.46 -9.72 5.85
N GLN A 91 8.34 -9.70 4.52
CA GLN A 91 9.44 -9.96 3.59
C GLN A 91 9.98 -8.67 2.95
N PHE A 92 9.68 -7.50 3.54
CA PHE A 92 9.93 -6.20 2.92
C PHE A 92 9.39 -6.15 1.47
N GLY A 93 8.19 -6.69 1.30
CA GLY A 93 7.57 -6.86 0.00
C GLY A 93 7.10 -5.56 -0.65
N GLY A 94 6.99 -5.58 -1.98
CA GLY A 94 6.43 -4.47 -2.77
C GLY A 94 4.91 -4.44 -2.72
N GLN A 95 4.34 -3.30 -3.11
CA GLN A 95 2.91 -3.20 -3.36
C GLN A 95 2.58 -3.81 -4.72
N ARG A 96 1.49 -4.57 -4.79
CA ARG A 96 0.96 -5.04 -6.08
C ARG A 96 0.37 -3.84 -6.82
N PHE A 97 0.90 -3.59 -8.01
CA PHE A 97 0.31 -2.74 -9.03
C PHE A 97 -0.43 -3.65 -10.01
N GLY A 98 -1.76 -3.64 -9.96
CA GLY A 98 -2.60 -4.59 -10.69
C GLY A 98 -3.15 -4.02 -11.99
N GLU A 99 -3.97 -4.83 -12.65
CA GLU A 99 -4.63 -4.51 -13.91
C GLU A 99 -5.49 -3.25 -13.81
N MET A 100 -6.21 -3.06 -12.69
CA MET A 100 -7.04 -1.87 -12.49
C MET A 100 -6.20 -0.58 -12.37
N GLU A 101 -5.03 -0.66 -11.75
CA GLU A 101 -4.13 0.49 -11.67
C GLU A 101 -3.43 0.78 -13.00
N VAL A 102 -3.15 -0.26 -13.81
CA VAL A 102 -2.67 -0.10 -15.19
C VAL A 102 -3.69 0.65 -16.02
N TRP A 103 -4.97 0.23 -16.00
CA TRP A 103 -6.05 0.93 -16.71
C TRP A 103 -6.17 2.40 -16.32
N ALA A 104 -5.96 2.70 -15.02
CA ALA A 104 -5.98 4.07 -14.56
C ALA A 104 -4.88 4.90 -15.26
N LEU A 105 -3.63 4.41 -15.31
CA LEU A 105 -2.53 5.12 -15.98
C LEU A 105 -2.73 5.22 -17.50
N GLU A 106 -3.27 4.18 -18.14
CA GLU A 106 -3.60 4.18 -19.56
C GLU A 106 -4.66 5.24 -19.89
N ALA A 107 -5.71 5.35 -19.09
CA ALA A 107 -6.77 6.34 -19.27
C ALA A 107 -6.24 7.79 -19.15
N TYR A 108 -5.23 8.03 -18.32
CA TYR A 108 -4.55 9.32 -18.22
C TYR A 108 -3.51 9.57 -19.33
N GLY A 109 -3.21 8.57 -20.17
CA GLY A 109 -2.15 8.66 -21.17
C GLY A 109 -0.74 8.71 -20.57
N ALA A 110 -0.56 8.21 -19.34
CA ALA A 110 0.71 8.27 -18.61
C ALA A 110 1.68 7.16 -19.02
N ALA A 111 2.01 7.08 -20.32
CA ALA A 111 2.77 5.99 -20.91
C ALA A 111 4.16 5.76 -20.26
N TYR A 112 4.91 6.83 -20.00
CA TYR A 112 6.24 6.73 -19.38
C TYR A 112 6.19 6.21 -17.94
N ILE A 113 5.19 6.64 -17.15
CA ILE A 113 5.01 6.17 -15.77
C ILE A 113 4.62 4.69 -15.79
N LEU A 114 3.72 4.31 -16.69
CA LEU A 114 3.32 2.92 -16.85
C LEU A 114 4.50 2.03 -17.24
N GLN A 115 5.31 2.45 -18.23
CA GLN A 115 6.52 1.74 -18.64
C GLN A 115 7.48 1.56 -17.46
N GLU A 116 7.74 2.63 -16.69
CA GLU A 116 8.61 2.56 -15.51
C GLU A 116 8.10 1.55 -14.47
N MET A 117 6.79 1.55 -14.21
CA MET A 117 6.14 0.63 -13.26
C MET A 117 6.23 -0.84 -13.70
N LEU A 118 6.14 -1.09 -15.01
CA LEU A 118 6.17 -2.45 -15.58
C LEU A 118 7.58 -3.00 -15.81
N THR A 119 8.61 -2.16 -15.78
CA THR A 119 9.99 -2.55 -16.14
C THR A 119 10.96 -2.31 -14.98
N VAL A 120 11.59 -1.14 -14.93
CA VAL A 120 12.70 -0.78 -14.02
C VAL A 120 12.30 -0.77 -12.53
N LYS A 121 11.02 -0.64 -12.20
CA LYS A 121 10.49 -0.77 -10.83
C LYS A 121 10.00 -2.18 -10.48
N SER A 122 10.07 -3.12 -11.42
CA SER A 122 9.57 -4.49 -11.28
C SER A 122 10.69 -5.51 -11.54
N ASP A 123 10.77 -6.05 -12.75
CA ASP A 123 11.50 -7.27 -13.12
C ASP A 123 12.54 -7.06 -14.23
N ASP A 124 12.80 -5.81 -14.64
CA ASP A 124 13.98 -5.51 -15.44
C ASP A 124 15.25 -5.51 -14.54
N VAL A 125 15.95 -6.65 -14.53
CA VAL A 125 17.10 -6.90 -13.66
C VAL A 125 18.25 -5.93 -13.91
N VAL A 126 18.54 -5.62 -15.18
CA VAL A 126 19.64 -4.73 -15.56
C VAL A 126 19.20 -3.28 -15.45
N GLY A 127 17.98 -2.97 -15.91
CA GLY A 127 17.40 -1.64 -15.88
C GLY A 127 17.26 -1.09 -14.46
N ARG A 128 16.87 -1.91 -13.47
CA ARG A 128 16.76 -1.44 -12.07
C ARG A 128 18.11 -1.05 -11.47
N VAL A 129 19.20 -1.76 -11.82
CA VAL A 129 20.55 -1.43 -11.32
C VAL A 129 21.05 -0.14 -11.94
N LYS A 130 20.97 -0.03 -13.27
CA LYS A 130 21.35 1.17 -14.00
C LYS A 130 20.54 2.39 -13.57
N THR A 131 19.23 2.22 -13.34
CA THR A 131 18.35 3.29 -12.84
C THR A 131 18.75 3.73 -11.44
N TYR A 132 19.05 2.80 -10.54
CA TYR A 132 19.52 3.14 -9.19
C TYR A 132 20.83 3.94 -9.24
N GLU A 133 21.80 3.49 -10.03
CA GLU A 133 23.06 4.21 -10.21
C GLU A 133 22.87 5.59 -10.81
N ALA A 134 22.04 5.73 -11.85
CA ALA A 134 21.75 6.99 -12.49
C ALA A 134 21.13 8.00 -11.50
N ILE A 135 20.19 7.54 -10.65
CA ILE A 135 19.59 8.37 -9.60
C ILE A 135 20.64 8.83 -8.59
N VAL A 136 21.55 7.94 -8.15
CA VAL A 136 22.62 8.28 -7.21
C VAL A 136 23.64 9.26 -7.81
N LYS A 137 23.97 9.08 -9.10
CA LYS A 137 24.94 9.92 -9.83
C LYS A 137 24.33 11.23 -10.36
N GLY A 138 23.00 11.35 -10.36
CA GLY A 138 22.29 12.50 -10.96
C GLY A 138 22.32 12.48 -12.50
N GLU A 139 22.48 11.31 -13.09
CA GLU A 139 22.53 11.10 -14.53
C GLU A 139 21.13 10.78 -15.08
N PRO A 140 20.88 10.99 -16.40
CA PRO A 140 19.61 10.61 -17.00
C PRO A 140 19.40 9.09 -16.94
N ILE A 141 18.16 8.68 -16.63
CA ILE A 141 17.75 7.27 -16.58
C ILE A 141 17.77 6.71 -18.01
N GLN A 142 18.37 5.51 -18.17
CA GLN A 142 18.46 4.81 -19.45
C GLN A 142 17.11 4.18 -19.85
N GLU A 143 16.95 3.86 -21.13
CA GLU A 143 15.73 3.21 -21.61
C GLU A 143 15.54 1.81 -20.98
N ALA A 144 14.28 1.47 -20.73
CA ALA A 144 13.89 0.21 -20.13
C ALA A 144 14.07 -0.96 -21.11
N GLY A 145 14.50 -2.10 -20.58
CA GLY A 145 14.62 -3.35 -21.33
C GLY A 145 13.32 -4.16 -21.38
N VAL A 146 13.45 -5.42 -21.81
CA VAL A 146 12.35 -6.38 -21.85
C VAL A 146 12.16 -7.00 -20.46
N PRO A 147 10.92 -7.00 -19.90
CA PRO A 147 10.62 -7.64 -18.61
C PRO A 147 10.99 -9.12 -18.57
N GLU A 148 11.52 -9.58 -17.44
CA GLU A 148 11.86 -10.99 -17.25
C GLU A 148 10.61 -11.89 -17.29
N SER A 149 9.47 -11.40 -16.77
CA SER A 149 8.20 -12.13 -16.85
C SER A 149 7.77 -12.45 -18.30
N PHE A 150 8.09 -11.58 -19.26
CA PHE A 150 7.80 -11.83 -20.68
C PHE A 150 8.72 -12.91 -21.27
N LYS A 151 10.00 -12.92 -20.89
CA LYS A 151 10.93 -13.99 -21.31
C LYS A 151 10.51 -15.35 -20.74
N VAL A 152 10.14 -15.39 -19.46
CA VAL A 152 9.62 -16.60 -18.80
C VAL A 152 8.39 -17.13 -19.54
N LEU A 153 7.44 -16.26 -19.92
CA LEU A 153 6.28 -16.64 -20.71
C LEU A 153 6.66 -17.31 -22.04
N ILE A 154 7.62 -16.76 -22.77
CA ILE A 154 8.08 -17.35 -24.05
C ILE A 154 8.69 -18.73 -23.81
N LYS A 155 9.54 -18.88 -22.79
CA LYS A 155 10.13 -20.19 -22.43
C LYS A 155 9.07 -21.20 -22.01
N GLU A 156 8.04 -20.78 -21.28
CA GLU A 156 6.91 -21.64 -20.91
C GLU A 156 6.14 -22.12 -22.15
N LEU A 157 5.86 -21.24 -23.12
CA LEU A 157 5.21 -21.63 -24.37
C LEU A 157 6.08 -22.59 -25.21
N GLN A 158 7.39 -22.32 -25.30
CA GLN A 158 8.34 -23.20 -25.97
C GLN A 158 8.43 -24.58 -25.29
N SER A 159 8.31 -24.63 -23.95
CA SER A 159 8.32 -25.89 -23.21
C SER A 159 7.12 -26.79 -23.52
N LEU A 160 6.01 -26.20 -23.99
CA LEU A 160 4.83 -26.93 -24.47
C LEU A 160 4.99 -27.48 -25.90
N GLY A 161 6.12 -27.22 -26.56
CA GLY A 161 6.35 -27.60 -27.95
C GLY A 161 5.82 -26.59 -28.98
N LEU A 162 5.47 -25.37 -28.55
CA LEU A 162 5.08 -24.30 -29.47
C LEU A 162 6.33 -23.57 -29.98
N SER A 163 6.41 -23.36 -31.29
CA SER A 163 7.43 -22.49 -31.89
C SER A 163 6.97 -21.04 -31.77
N VAL A 164 7.55 -20.33 -30.81
CA VAL A 164 7.28 -18.90 -30.57
C VAL A 164 8.59 -18.15 -30.73
N GLU A 165 8.59 -17.18 -31.64
CA GLU A 165 9.72 -16.31 -31.94
C GLU A 165 9.25 -14.85 -31.95
N VAL A 166 10.10 -13.95 -31.45
CA VAL A 166 9.87 -12.50 -31.53
C VAL A 166 10.57 -12.00 -32.77
N LEU A 167 9.80 -11.50 -33.73
CA LEU A 167 10.31 -10.96 -34.99
C LEU A 167 10.27 -9.43 -34.96
N THR A 168 11.31 -8.82 -35.52
CA THR A 168 11.31 -7.39 -35.87
C THR A 168 10.52 -7.12 -37.15
N GLU A 169 10.29 -5.85 -37.48
CA GLU A 169 9.65 -5.45 -38.75
C GLU A 169 10.40 -6.00 -39.98
N ASP A 170 11.72 -6.22 -39.87
CA ASP A 170 12.58 -6.80 -40.93
C ASP A 170 12.58 -8.34 -40.95
N GLU A 171 11.63 -9.00 -40.27
CA GLU A 171 11.52 -10.47 -40.13
C GLU A 171 12.78 -11.13 -39.52
N ARG A 172 13.58 -10.36 -38.75
CA ARG A 172 14.73 -10.91 -38.03
C ARG A 172 14.30 -11.35 -36.63
N THR A 173 14.67 -12.57 -36.26
CA THR A 173 14.47 -13.10 -34.91
C THR A 173 15.29 -12.31 -33.90
N VAL A 174 14.63 -11.81 -32.87
CA VAL A 174 15.25 -11.18 -31.70
C VAL A 174 15.62 -12.30 -30.73
N GLU A 175 16.91 -12.47 -30.49
CA GLU A 175 17.35 -13.32 -29.40
C GLU A 175 17.12 -12.61 -28.08
N LEU A 176 16.18 -13.14 -27.29
CA LEU A 176 15.96 -12.73 -25.91
C LEU A 176 16.99 -13.49 -25.05
N THR A 177 18.24 -13.06 -25.08
CA THR A 177 19.29 -13.65 -24.25
C THR A 177 19.26 -13.10 -22.82
N ASP A 178 19.64 -13.98 -21.89
CA ASP A 178 19.83 -13.68 -20.48
C ASP A 178 21.30 -13.39 -20.20
N ASP A 179 21.93 -12.48 -20.96
CA ASP A 179 23.33 -12.06 -20.73
C ASP A 179 23.43 -11.14 -19.49
N ILE A 180 22.73 -11.52 -18.42
CA ILE A 180 22.72 -10.89 -17.11
C ILE A 180 24.13 -10.90 -16.53
N ASP A 181 24.89 -11.99 -16.73
CA ASP A 181 26.26 -12.12 -16.18
C ASP A 181 27.27 -11.19 -16.86
N GLY A 182 27.15 -10.96 -18.18
CA GLY A 182 28.01 -10.05 -18.93
C GLY A 182 27.74 -8.58 -18.59
N ASP A 183 26.46 -8.23 -18.52
CA ASP A 183 26.03 -6.86 -18.18
C ASP A 183 26.23 -6.55 -16.69
N MET A 184 26.06 -7.51 -15.79
CA MET A 184 26.35 -7.36 -14.36
C MET A 184 27.85 -7.29 -14.06
N ALA A 185 28.69 -7.98 -14.83
CA ALA A 185 30.15 -7.87 -14.70
C ALA A 185 30.68 -6.47 -15.10
N ALA A 186 29.93 -5.74 -15.93
CA ALA A 186 30.22 -4.35 -16.30
C ALA A 186 29.71 -3.32 -15.26
N LEU A 187 28.88 -3.76 -14.30
CA LEU A 187 28.36 -2.93 -13.20
C LEU A 187 29.28 -3.08 -11.99
N ASP A 188 29.61 -1.97 -11.33
CA ASP A 188 30.74 -1.80 -10.39
C ASP A 188 30.51 -2.46 -9.01
N GLY A 189 30.08 -3.73 -8.98
CA GLY A 189 29.91 -4.52 -7.77
C GLY A 189 28.67 -4.18 -6.91
N ILE A 190 27.74 -3.36 -7.41
CA ILE A 190 26.52 -3.00 -6.66
C ILE A 190 25.48 -4.12 -6.80
N ASN A 191 25.44 -5.00 -5.80
CA ASN A 191 24.43 -6.06 -5.72
C ASN A 191 23.12 -5.53 -5.13
N LEU A 192 22.18 -5.12 -6.00
CA LEU A 192 20.81 -4.73 -5.63
C LEU A 192 19.83 -5.91 -5.53
N SER A 193 20.22 -7.13 -5.94
CA SER A 193 19.32 -8.28 -5.98
C SER A 193 19.15 -8.99 -4.64
N GLY A 194 19.91 -8.62 -3.60
CA GLY A 194 19.75 -9.21 -2.27
C GLY A 194 19.84 -10.75 -2.29
N MET A 195 20.58 -11.32 -3.25
CA MET A 195 20.86 -12.75 -3.27
C MET A 195 21.74 -13.06 -2.06
N GLU A 196 21.13 -13.56 -0.99
CA GLU A 196 21.89 -14.29 0.02
C GLU A 196 22.59 -15.45 -0.69
N ARG A 197 23.93 -15.48 -0.63
CA ARG A 197 24.68 -16.70 -0.92
C ARG A 197 24.19 -17.73 0.09
N GLY A 198 23.36 -18.67 -0.37
CA GLY A 198 23.15 -19.92 0.35
C GLY A 198 24.48 -20.65 0.41
N GLU A 199 25.18 -20.51 1.53
CA GLU A 199 26.23 -21.46 1.91
C GLU A 199 25.53 -22.78 2.24
N PHE A 200 25.69 -23.76 1.34
CA PHE A 200 25.65 -25.18 1.69
C PHE A 200 27.08 -25.64 1.95
#